data_AF-A0A377M9P9-F1
#
_entry.id   AF-A0A377M9P9-F1
#
_cell.length_a   1.000
_cell.length_b   1.000
_cell.length_c   1.000
_cell.angle_alpha   90.00
_cell.angle_beta   90.00
_cell.angle_gamma   90.00
#
_symmetry.space_group_name_H-M   'P 1'
#
loop_
_entity.id
_entity.type
_entity.pdbx_description
1 polymer ?
#
loop_
_entity_poly.entity_id
_entity_poly.type
_entity_poly.pdbx_seq_one_letter_code
_entity_poly.pdbx_strand_id
1 'polypeptide(L)'
;MDKEEQAGALFLEWVRDSVEDGTLSVNEKDSILHVLAQFVFMVSPACFYRHTSTAEGSVTDKDRLQKSFEALNVHHSRNGKGLFHYHQYDTPDKSGRFTKVSGYMINADIIFKKGSCLTDSIWLSAKK
;
A
#
# COMPACT_ATOMS: atom_id res chain seq x y z
N MET A 1 11.88 24.29 1.81
CA MET A 1 11.10 23.09 2.16
C MET A 1 11.96 21.91 1.77
N ASP A 2 12.43 21.13 2.75
CA ASP A 2 13.37 20.04 2.47
C ASP A 2 12.73 19.00 1.57
N LYS A 3 13.47 18.52 0.56
CA LYS A 3 13.00 17.44 -0.33
C LYS A 3 12.67 16.16 0.47
N GLU A 4 13.34 15.97 1.59
CA GLU A 4 13.17 14.82 2.48
C GLU A 4 11.83 14.86 3.23
N GLU A 5 11.35 16.05 3.59
CA GLU A 5 10.07 16.24 4.27
C GLU A 5 8.89 15.95 3.33
N GLN A 6 9.11 16.13 2.02
CA GLN A 6 8.15 15.87 0.95
C GLN A 6 8.17 14.43 0.41
N ALA A 7 9.12 13.60 0.83
CA ALA A 7 9.32 12.26 0.28
C ALA A 7 8.07 11.37 0.39
N GLY A 8 7.35 11.44 1.52
CA GLY A 8 6.11 10.72 1.73
C GLY A 8 4.98 11.19 0.82
N ALA A 9 4.90 12.50 0.53
CA ALA A 9 3.89 13.07 -0.35
C ALA A 9 4.15 12.66 -1.80
N LEU A 10 5.40 12.74 -2.24
CA LEU A 10 5.85 12.29 -3.56
C LEU A 10 5.65 10.78 -3.74
N PHE A 11 5.87 9.99 -2.69
CA PHE A 11 5.55 8.56 -2.72
C PHE A 11 4.05 8.31 -2.90
N LEU A 12 3.20 9.04 -2.18
CA LEU A 12 1.75 8.89 -2.31
C LEU A 12 1.25 9.31 -3.70
N GLU A 13 1.83 10.37 -4.27
CA GLU A 13 1.59 10.78 -5.65
C GLU A 13 2.02 9.68 -6.64
N TRP A 14 3.25 9.17 -6.49
CA TRP A 14 3.73 8.05 -7.29
C TRP A 14 2.82 6.83 -7.21
N VAL A 15 2.27 6.49 -6.04
CA VAL A 15 1.30 5.38 -5.91
C VAL A 15 0.04 5.65 -6.73
N ARG A 16 -0.50 6.86 -6.68
CA ARG A 16 -1.72 7.23 -7.43
C ARG A 16 -1.48 7.14 -8.94
N ASP A 17 -0.40 7.75 -9.40
CA ASP A 17 -0.04 7.80 -10.80
C ASP A 17 0.23 6.38 -11.33
N SER A 18 0.95 5.57 -10.55
CA SER A 18 1.28 4.20 -10.94
C SER A 18 0.06 3.27 -10.98
N VAL A 19 -0.97 3.54 -10.15
CA VAL A 19 -2.24 2.82 -10.22
C VAL A 19 -3.03 3.27 -11.45
N GLU A 20 -3.02 4.57 -11.75
CA GLU A 20 -3.74 5.12 -12.89
C GLU A 20 -3.15 4.64 -14.23
N ASP A 21 -1.82 4.64 -14.36
CA ASP A 21 -1.13 4.20 -15.57
C ASP A 21 -0.98 2.67 -15.69
N GLY A 22 -1.33 1.93 -14.63
CA GLY A 22 -1.30 0.47 -14.57
C GLY A 22 0.07 -0.14 -14.26
N THR A 23 1.10 0.65 -13.95
CA THR A 23 2.43 0.15 -13.54
C THR A 23 2.46 -0.47 -12.14
N LEU A 24 1.49 -0.12 -11.29
CA LEU A 24 1.13 -0.84 -10.07
C LEU A 24 -0.21 -1.55 -10.24
N SER A 25 -0.14 -2.88 -10.21
CA SER A 25 -1.34 -3.71 -10.17
C SER A 25 -2.04 -3.63 -8.81
N VAL A 26 -3.35 -3.74 -8.82
CA VAL A 26 -4.21 -3.79 -7.63
C VAL A 26 -4.98 -5.11 -7.62
N ASN A 27 -5.07 -5.77 -6.47
CA ASN A 27 -5.77 -7.06 -6.30
C ASN A 27 -5.20 -8.25 -7.10
N GLU A 28 -4.02 -8.14 -7.67
CA GLU A 28 -3.32 -9.29 -8.23
C GLU A 28 -2.63 -10.08 -7.12
N LYS A 29 -2.31 -11.35 -7.40
CA LYS A 29 -1.68 -12.25 -6.43
C LYS A 29 -0.44 -11.64 -5.78
N ASP A 30 0.39 -10.98 -6.57
CA ASP A 30 1.68 -10.39 -6.16
C ASP A 30 1.60 -8.86 -6.05
N SER A 31 0.39 -8.29 -6.03
CA SER A 31 0.19 -6.85 -5.82
C SER A 31 0.68 -6.40 -4.45
N ILE A 32 1.20 -5.17 -4.39
CA ILE A 32 1.45 -4.47 -3.13
C ILE A 32 0.24 -3.67 -2.64
N LEU A 33 -0.82 -3.62 -3.45
CA LEU A 33 -2.07 -2.91 -3.17
C LEU A 33 -3.26 -3.89 -3.28
N HIS A 34 -4.07 -3.92 -2.23
CA HIS A 34 -5.26 -4.76 -2.17
C HIS A 34 -6.44 -3.97 -1.61
N VAL A 35 -7.58 -4.04 -2.27
CA VAL A 35 -8.81 -3.40 -1.79
C VAL A 35 -9.43 -4.28 -0.70
N LEU A 36 -9.86 -3.64 0.38
CA LEU A 36 -10.55 -4.24 1.52
C LEU A 36 -11.65 -3.28 1.98
N ALA A 37 -12.90 -3.55 1.58
CA ALA A 37 -14.04 -2.67 1.74
C ALA A 37 -13.74 -1.26 1.22
N GLN A 38 -13.78 -0.25 2.08
CA GLN A 38 -13.51 1.16 1.74
C GLN A 38 -12.01 1.54 1.79
N PHE A 39 -11.13 0.57 2.03
CA PHE A 39 -9.70 0.81 2.21
C PHE A 39 -8.86 0.11 1.14
N VAL A 40 -7.67 0.64 0.93
CA VAL A 40 -6.57 -0.03 0.23
C VAL A 40 -5.55 -0.43 1.29
N PHE A 41 -5.34 -1.74 1.40
CA PHE A 41 -4.22 -2.31 2.13
C PHE A 41 -2.96 -2.21 1.27
N MET A 42 -1.99 -1.44 1.76
CA MET A 42 -0.70 -1.22 1.13
C MET A 42 0.39 -1.99 1.89
N VAL A 43 0.98 -2.99 1.24
CA VAL A 43 1.93 -3.92 1.86
C VAL A 43 3.24 -3.20 2.20
N SER A 44 3.66 -3.28 3.47
CA SER A 44 4.91 -2.69 3.99
C SER A 44 5.85 -3.81 4.47
N PRO A 45 7.17 -3.70 4.24
CA PRO A 45 7.90 -2.58 3.61
C PRO A 45 7.93 -2.62 2.07
N ALA A 46 7.27 -3.60 1.44
CA ALA A 46 7.38 -3.86 0.00
C ALA A 46 7.01 -2.65 -0.88
N CYS A 47 6.01 -1.86 -0.50
CA CYS A 47 5.61 -0.66 -1.24
C CYS A 47 6.73 0.38 -1.35
N PHE A 48 7.51 0.57 -0.28
CA PHE A 48 8.62 1.52 -0.27
C PHE A 48 9.77 1.01 -1.13
N TYR A 49 10.12 -0.28 -1.05
CA TYR A 49 11.14 -0.86 -1.91
C TYR A 49 10.75 -0.79 -3.40
N ARG A 50 9.47 -1.00 -3.70
CA ARG A 50 8.95 -0.83 -5.06
C ARG A 50 9.18 0.61 -5.53
N HIS A 51 8.79 1.62 -4.73
CA HIS A 51 9.05 3.02 -5.08
C HIS A 51 10.53 3.32 -5.30
N THR A 52 11.41 2.92 -4.36
CA THR A 52 12.85 3.23 -4.44
C THR A 52 13.57 2.53 -5.59
N SER A 53 12.99 1.44 -6.12
CA SER A 53 13.57 0.70 -7.25
C SER A 53 13.08 1.20 -8.61
N THR A 54 11.94 1.90 -8.67
CA THR A 54 11.33 2.32 -9.95
C THR A 54 11.33 3.83 -10.17
N ALA A 55 11.36 4.64 -9.11
CA ALA A 55 11.27 6.08 -9.25
C ALA A 55 12.65 6.75 -9.32
N GLU A 56 12.91 7.42 -10.44
CA GLU A 56 14.11 8.23 -10.63
C GLU A 56 14.17 9.36 -9.59
N GLY A 57 15.31 9.52 -8.92
CA GLY A 57 15.49 10.56 -7.89
C GLY A 57 14.74 10.30 -6.57
N SER A 58 14.23 9.09 -6.35
CA SER A 58 13.60 8.69 -5.09
C SER A 58 14.60 8.70 -3.92
N VAL A 59 14.07 8.92 -2.72
CA VAL A 59 14.86 8.82 -1.48
C VAL A 59 15.29 7.36 -1.29
N THR A 60 16.59 7.08 -1.41
CA THR A 60 17.13 5.72 -1.28
C THR A 60 16.95 5.14 0.12
N ASP A 61 16.78 5.99 1.13
CA ASP A 61 16.53 5.58 2.51
C ASP A 61 15.03 5.30 2.74
N LYS A 62 14.69 4.01 2.70
CA LYS A 62 13.34 3.50 2.94
C LYS A 62 12.79 3.88 4.33
N ASP A 63 13.62 3.98 5.37
CA ASP A 63 13.14 4.29 6.72
C ASP A 63 12.79 5.78 6.87
N ARG A 64 13.55 6.66 6.21
CA ARG A 64 13.19 8.08 6.09
C ARG A 64 11.91 8.28 5.28
N LEU A 65 11.81 7.60 4.15
CA LEU A 65 10.62 7.63 3.31
C LEU A 65 9.38 7.17 4.10
N GLN A 66 9.49 6.04 4.82
CA GLN A 66 8.40 5.53 5.64
C GLN A 66 7.98 6.55 6.71
N LYS A 67 8.93 7.16 7.43
CA LYS A 67 8.62 8.19 8.44
C LYS A 67 7.93 9.41 7.83
N SER A 68 8.39 9.87 6.67
CA SER A 68 7.78 11.00 5.96
C SER A 68 6.34 10.66 5.51
N PHE A 69 6.11 9.44 5.01
CA PHE A 69 4.76 8.97 4.67
C PHE A 69 3.85 8.88 5.92
N GLU A 70 4.36 8.32 7.02
CA GLU A 70 3.61 8.21 8.28
C GLU A 70 3.22 9.59 8.84
N ALA A 71 4.10 10.60 8.69
CA ALA A 71 3.84 11.98 9.10
C ALA A 71 2.68 12.65 8.34
N LEU A 72 2.31 12.16 7.15
CA LEU A 72 1.14 12.65 6.42
C LEU A 72 -0.20 12.32 7.11
N ASN A 73 -0.21 11.36 8.04
CA ASN A 73 -1.41 10.91 8.77
C ASN A 73 -2.58 10.49 7.85
N VAL A 74 -2.30 10.05 6.62
CA VAL A 74 -3.31 9.56 5.65
C VAL A 74 -3.70 8.11 5.87
N HIS A 75 -2.84 7.35 6.57
CA HIS A 75 -3.12 5.96 6.89
C HIS A 75 -4.00 5.87 8.14
N HIS A 76 -4.93 4.93 8.12
CA HIS A 76 -5.77 4.63 9.27
C HIS A 76 -4.91 4.06 10.40
N SER A 77 -5.11 4.57 11.61
CA SER A 77 -4.48 4.06 12.82
C SER A 77 -5.54 3.68 13.85
N ARG A 78 -5.31 2.56 14.55
CA ARG A 78 -6.20 2.09 15.62
C ARG A 78 -5.36 1.80 16.86
N ASN A 79 -5.69 2.43 17.99
CA ASN A 79 -4.97 2.29 19.26
C ASN A 79 -3.45 2.55 19.13
N GLY A 80 -3.06 3.55 18.34
CA GLY A 80 -1.65 3.88 18.07
C GLY A 80 -0.93 2.91 17.13
N LYS A 81 -1.62 1.93 16.53
CA LYS A 81 -1.06 1.01 15.53
C LYS A 81 -1.54 1.43 14.13
N GLY A 82 -0.60 1.83 13.27
CA GLY A 82 -0.85 2.15 11.86
C GLY A 82 -0.70 0.96 10.91
N LEU A 83 -0.13 -0.16 11.40
CA LEU A 83 0.08 -1.38 10.61
C LEU A 83 -0.91 -2.48 10.98
N PHE A 84 -1.54 -3.03 9.95
CA PHE A 84 -2.47 -4.15 10.00
C PHE A 84 -1.78 -5.41 9.48
N HIS A 85 -2.26 -6.57 9.91
CA HIS A 85 -1.66 -7.85 9.55
C HIS A 85 -2.70 -8.76 8.88
N TYR A 86 -2.33 -9.33 7.75
CA TYR A 86 -3.18 -10.22 6.95
C TYR A 86 -2.39 -11.47 6.53
N HIS A 87 -3.12 -12.50 6.13
CA HIS A 87 -2.58 -13.63 5.40
C HIS A 87 -2.83 -13.42 3.90
N GLN A 88 -1.76 -13.44 3.11
CA GLN A 88 -1.80 -13.40 1.65
C GLN A 88 -1.62 -14.81 1.11
N TYR A 89 -2.63 -15.34 0.46
CA TYR A 89 -2.66 -16.71 -0.04
C TYR A 89 -2.10 -16.81 -1.46
N ASP A 90 -1.50 -17.95 -1.80
CA ASP A 90 -1.03 -18.23 -3.16
C ASP A 90 -2.11 -18.82 -4.07
N THR A 91 -3.28 -19.17 -3.51
CA THR A 91 -4.49 -19.62 -4.21
C THR A 91 -5.73 -18.76 -3.87
N PRO A 92 -6.64 -18.51 -4.84
CA PRO A 92 -7.85 -17.69 -4.63
C PRO A 92 -8.83 -18.24 -3.58
N ASP A 93 -8.91 -19.57 -3.48
CA ASP A 93 -9.79 -20.30 -2.55
C ASP A 93 -9.22 -20.39 -1.13
N LYS A 94 -8.02 -19.85 -0.90
CA LYS A 94 -7.30 -19.84 0.39
C LYS A 94 -6.98 -21.24 0.93
N SER A 95 -6.98 -22.26 0.07
CA SER A 95 -6.58 -23.64 0.43
C SER A 95 -5.07 -23.84 0.41
N GLY A 96 -4.35 -22.99 -0.33
CA GLY A 96 -2.91 -23.04 -0.51
C GLY A 96 -2.10 -22.45 0.65
N ARG A 97 -0.83 -22.15 0.38
CA ARG A 97 0.06 -21.55 1.36
C ARG A 97 -0.28 -20.09 1.53
N PHE A 98 0.03 -19.56 2.71
CA PHE A 98 -0.06 -18.14 2.96
C PHE A 98 1.27 -17.57 3.45
N THR A 99 1.48 -16.30 3.12
CA THR A 99 2.52 -15.46 3.71
C THR A 99 1.86 -14.47 4.66
N LYS A 100 2.48 -14.21 5.81
CA LYS A 100 2.04 -13.14 6.71
C LYS A 100 2.55 -11.82 6.16
N VAL A 101 1.64 -10.90 5.90
CA VAL A 101 1.96 -9.55 5.43
C VAL A 101 1.47 -8.52 6.42
N SER A 102 2.24 -7.44 6.55
CA SER A 102 1.84 -6.23 7.27
C SER A 102 1.72 -5.06 6.30
N GLY A 103 0.93 -4.06 6.65
CA GLY A 103 0.68 -2.95 5.75
C GLY A 103 -0.22 -1.88 6.33
N TYR A 104 -0.32 -0.76 5.62
CA TYR A 104 -1.16 0.37 5.98
C TYR A 104 -2.55 0.21 5.39
N MET A 105 -3.56 0.69 6.10
CA MET A 105 -4.92 0.83 5.57
C MET A 105 -5.12 2.29 5.17
N ILE A 106 -5.34 2.57 3.90
CA ILE A 106 -5.54 3.94 3.39
C ILE A 106 -6.95 4.01 2.82
N ASN A 107 -7.69 5.10 3.02
CA ASN A 107 -9.01 5.23 2.39
C ASN A 107 -8.87 5.13 0.86
N ALA A 108 -9.73 4.35 0.22
CA ALA A 108 -9.71 4.12 -1.22
C ALA A 108 -9.77 5.42 -2.04
N ASP A 109 -10.51 6.43 -1.57
CA ASP A 109 -10.64 7.75 -2.21
C ASP A 109 -9.33 8.57 -2.21
N ILE A 110 -8.35 8.17 -1.39
CA ILE A 110 -7.01 8.79 -1.40
C ILE A 110 -6.18 8.22 -2.53
N ILE A 111 -6.41 6.97 -2.95
CA ILE A 111 -5.59 6.28 -3.96
C ILE A 111 -6.25 6.32 -5.34
N PHE A 112 -7.56 6.06 -5.40
CA PHE A 112 -8.28 5.98 -6.67
C PHE A 112 -8.97 7.29 -7.02
N LYS A 113 -9.15 7.50 -8.33
CA LYS A 113 -10.04 8.57 -8.82
C LYS A 113 -11.49 8.29 -8.42
N LYS A 114 -12.25 9.37 -8.22
CA LYS A 114 -13.69 9.28 -7.93
C LYS A 114 -14.39 8.46 -9.02
N GLY A 115 -15.19 7.47 -8.60
CA GLY A 115 -15.94 6.59 -9.48
C GLY A 115 -15.29 5.23 -9.75
N SER A 116 -14.05 5.01 -9.30
CA SER A 116 -13.43 3.67 -9.32
C SER A 116 -14.06 2.77 -8.26
N CYS A 117 -14.73 1.69 -8.70
CA CYS A 117 -15.28 0.67 -7.81
C CYS A 117 -14.55 -0.64 -8.08
N LEU A 118 -13.54 -0.94 -7.26
CA LEU A 118 -12.84 -2.22 -7.30
C LEU A 118 -13.45 -3.15 -6.24
N THR A 119 -13.55 -4.44 -6.56
CA THR A 119 -13.99 -5.46 -5.61
C THR A 119 -12.90 -5.74 -4.58
N ASP A 120 -13.28 -6.32 -3.44
CA ASP A 120 -12.33 -6.76 -2.43
C ASP A 120 -11.33 -7.80 -2.97
N SER A 121 -10.11 -7.73 -2.46
CA SER A 121 -9.07 -8.71 -2.75
C SER A 121 -9.48 -10.09 -2.25
N ILE A 122 -9.48 -11.06 -3.15
CA ILE A 122 -9.68 -12.48 -2.83
C ILE A 122 -8.44 -13.11 -2.18
N TRP A 123 -7.28 -12.47 -2.31
CA TRP A 123 -5.99 -13.00 -1.87
C TRP A 123 -5.71 -12.77 -0.39
N LEU A 124 -6.42 -11.84 0.25
CA LEU A 124 -6.20 -11.49 1.66
C LEU A 124 -7.25 -12.08 2.60
N SER A 125 -6.82 -12.45 3.79
CA SER A 125 -7.71 -12.76 4.92
C SER A 125 -7.21 -12.12 6.20
N ALA A 126 -8.12 -11.54 6.98
CA ALA A 126 -7.80 -11.10 8.33
C ALA A 126 -7.39 -12.31 9.17
N LYS A 127 -6.51 -12.06 10.15
CA LYS A 127 -6.16 -13.05 11.17
C LYS A 127 -7.42 -13.41 11.95
N LYS A 128 -7.84 -14.67 11.89
CA LYS A 128 -8.85 -15.23 12.82
C LYS A 128 -8.23 -15.46 14.18
#